data_AF-A0A7C7DGT0-F1
#
_entry.id   AF-A0A7C7DGT0-F1
#
_cell.length_a   1.000
_cell.length_b   1.000
_cell.length_c   1.000
_cell.angle_alpha   90.00
_cell.angle_beta   90.00
_cell.angle_gamma   90.00
#
_symmetry.space_group_name_H-M   'P 1'
#
loop_
_entity.id
_entity.type
_entity.pdbx_description
1 polymer ?
#
loop_
_entity_poly.entity_id
_entity_poly.type
_entity_poly.pdbx_seq_one_letter_code
_entity_poly.pdbx_strand_id
1 'polypeptide(L)'
;MAHEGYGLAITTGGVGAEEKDCTIEAALRLDPSAETRYTVKFTKGTGRHAKSGVRIAVGTADGMMMVALPGPHDEVVAATGVLLECLDEQATRAETASRIASVLKARLTGSCHRHWASGVGC
;
A
#
# COMPACT_ATOMS: atom_id res chain seq x y z
N MET A 1 7.25 6.43 -32.24
CA MET A 1 5.81 6.36 -31.91
C MET A 1 5.69 6.64 -30.43
N ALA A 2 5.15 7.79 -30.03
CA ALA A 2 4.87 8.07 -28.63
C ALA A 2 3.50 7.46 -28.33
N HIS A 3 3.47 6.35 -27.60
CA HIS A 3 2.23 5.86 -27.03
C HIS A 3 1.77 6.88 -25.98
N GLU A 4 0.47 7.19 -25.92
CA GLU A 4 -0.14 7.97 -24.83
C GLU A 4 -0.11 7.12 -23.55
N GLY A 5 1.10 6.86 -23.02
CA GLY A 5 1.32 6.06 -21.84
C GLY A 5 1.36 6.94 -20.60
N TYR A 6 0.68 6.50 -19.54
CA TYR A 6 0.87 7.09 -18.22
C TYR A 6 2.22 6.63 -17.66
N GLY A 7 2.99 7.54 -17.05
CA GLY A 7 4.25 7.18 -16.37
C GLY A 7 4.06 6.61 -14.96
N LEU A 8 2.90 6.88 -14.36
CA LEU A 8 2.57 6.50 -12.99
C LEU A 8 1.07 6.18 -12.86
N ALA A 9 0.74 5.04 -12.26
CA ALA A 9 -0.60 4.70 -11.82
C ALA A 9 -0.64 4.51 -10.31
N ILE A 10 -1.61 5.15 -9.65
CA ILE A 10 -1.84 5.01 -8.21
C ILE A 10 -3.22 4.39 -8.03
N THR A 11 -3.29 3.28 -7.29
CA THR A 11 -4.55 2.69 -6.85
C THR A 11 -4.68 2.84 -5.34
N THR A 12 -5.90 3.07 -4.87
CA THR A 12 -6.20 3.17 -3.44
C THR A 12 -7.29 2.16 -3.10
N GLY A 13 -7.07 1.34 -2.07
CA GLY A 13 -8.01 0.31 -1.65
C GLY A 13 -7.79 -1.04 -2.31
N GLY A 14 -8.52 -2.06 -1.82
CA GLY A 14 -8.34 -3.44 -2.25
C GLY A 14 -7.01 -4.07 -1.85
N VAL A 15 -6.29 -3.48 -0.89
CA VAL A 15 -5.02 -3.99 -0.34
C VAL A 15 -5.15 -4.57 1.08
N GLY A 16 -6.39 -4.66 1.56
CA GLY A 16 -6.72 -5.16 2.90
C GLY A 16 -6.51 -6.67 3.07
N ALA A 17 -6.99 -7.19 4.19
CA ALA A 17 -6.83 -8.60 4.55
C ALA A 17 -8.08 -9.46 4.30
N GLU A 18 -9.11 -8.92 3.65
CA GLU A 18 -10.28 -9.68 3.24
C GLU A 18 -10.00 -10.43 1.94
N GLU A 19 -10.79 -11.46 1.64
CA GLU A 19 -10.64 -12.27 0.42
C GLU A 19 -10.81 -11.43 -0.85
N LYS A 20 -11.74 -10.47 -0.84
CA LYS A 20 -12.03 -9.58 -1.97
C LYS A 20 -10.92 -8.58 -2.31
N ASP A 21 -9.97 -8.37 -1.41
CA ASP A 21 -8.94 -7.34 -1.52
C ASP A 21 -7.78 -7.79 -2.42
N CYS A 22 -7.95 -7.80 -3.75
CA CYS A 22 -6.99 -8.43 -4.67
C CYS A 22 -5.96 -7.50 -5.34
N THR A 23 -5.82 -6.24 -4.92
CA THR A 23 -4.95 -5.26 -5.59
C THR A 23 -3.47 -5.65 -5.53
N ILE A 24 -3.01 -6.27 -4.44
CA ILE A 24 -1.61 -6.71 -4.30
C ILE A 24 -1.33 -7.92 -5.20
N GLU A 25 -2.28 -8.85 -5.28
CA GLU A 25 -2.20 -10.01 -6.16
C GLU A 25 -2.22 -9.59 -7.63
N ALA A 26 -3.02 -8.59 -7.99
CA ALA A 26 -3.02 -8.00 -9.32
C ALA A 26 -1.66 -7.35 -9.65
N ALA A 27 -1.11 -6.55 -8.74
CA ALA A 27 0.21 -5.94 -8.91
C ALA A 27 1.31 -6.99 -9.12
N LEU A 28 1.32 -8.06 -8.31
CA LEU A 28 2.29 -9.16 -8.46
C LEU A 28 2.09 -9.99 -9.73
N ARG A 29 0.88 -10.02 -10.29
CA ARG A 29 0.61 -10.69 -11.56
C ARG A 29 1.11 -9.88 -12.75
N LEU A 30 1.09 -8.55 -12.65
CA LEU A 30 1.65 -7.64 -13.65
C LEU A 30 3.18 -7.54 -13.53
N ASP A 31 3.69 -7.49 -12.30
CA ASP A 31 5.11 -7.43 -11.98
C ASP A 31 5.44 -8.42 -10.84
N PRO A 32 5.93 -9.63 -11.17
CA PRO A 32 6.32 -10.61 -10.17
C PRO A 32 7.45 -10.14 -9.24
N SER A 33 8.19 -9.09 -9.64
CA SER A 33 9.26 -8.46 -8.84
C SER A 33 8.79 -7.25 -8.03
N ALA A 34 7.48 -6.95 -8.04
CA ALA A 34 6.95 -5.79 -7.34
C ALA A 34 7.31 -5.83 -5.85
N GLU A 35 7.77 -4.69 -5.35
CA GLU A 35 8.13 -4.53 -3.95
C GLU A 35 6.86 -4.45 -3.11
N THR A 36 6.63 -5.49 -2.31
CA THR A 36 5.51 -5.52 -1.36
C THR A 36 6.01 -5.34 0.06
N ARG A 37 5.34 -4.49 0.83
CA ARG A 37 5.67 -4.21 2.23
C ARG A 37 4.41 -4.20 3.07
N TYR A 38 4.46 -4.89 4.21
CA TYR A 38 3.36 -4.85 5.18
C TYR A 38 3.27 -3.48 5.83
N THR A 39 2.05 -2.95 5.94
CA THR A 39 1.72 -1.78 6.76
C THR A 39 1.14 -2.22 8.10
N VAL A 40 0.39 -3.32 8.11
CA VAL A 40 -0.13 -3.99 9.31
C VAL A 40 -0.02 -5.50 9.13
N LYS A 41 0.37 -6.21 10.18
CA LYS A 41 0.30 -7.68 10.24
C LYS A 41 -0.75 -8.09 11.25
N PHE A 42 -1.58 -9.06 10.88
CA PHE A 42 -2.54 -9.69 11.78
C PHE A 42 -2.02 -11.06 12.20
N THR A 43 -2.31 -11.47 13.44
CA THR A 43 -2.11 -12.85 13.86
C THR A 43 -3.12 -13.72 13.13
N LYS A 44 -2.67 -14.68 12.32
CA LYS A 44 -3.57 -15.62 11.64
C LYS A 44 -4.44 -16.35 12.68
N GLY A 45 -5.76 -16.35 12.49
CA GLY A 45 -6.70 -17.11 13.31
C GLY A 45 -7.66 -16.30 14.19
N THR A 46 -7.59 -14.96 14.19
CA THR A 46 -8.57 -14.10 14.87
C THR A 46 -9.38 -13.31 13.83
N GLY A 47 -10.70 -13.48 13.76
CA GLY A 47 -11.61 -12.66 12.93
C GLY A 47 -11.75 -13.07 11.45
N ARG A 48 -12.26 -12.14 10.62
CA ARG A 48 -12.56 -12.33 9.17
C ARG A 48 -11.33 -12.21 8.25
N HIS A 49 -10.12 -12.30 8.78
CA HIS A 49 -8.89 -12.02 8.03
C HIS A 49 -8.45 -13.25 7.22
N ALA A 50 -8.69 -13.21 5.91
CA ALA A 50 -8.24 -14.23 4.95
C ALA A 50 -6.73 -14.14 4.67
N LYS A 51 -6.13 -12.95 4.86
CA LYS A 51 -4.69 -12.67 4.60
C LYS A 51 -3.96 -12.30 5.89
N SER A 52 -2.62 -12.41 5.85
CA SER A 52 -1.73 -12.14 6.99
C SER A 52 -1.58 -10.66 7.38
N GLY A 53 -2.19 -9.73 6.64
CA GLY A 53 -2.00 -8.31 6.86
C GLY A 53 -2.40 -7.44 5.68
N VAL A 54 -2.37 -6.13 5.92
CA VAL A 54 -2.47 -5.10 4.89
C VAL A 54 -1.08 -4.85 4.31
N ARG A 55 -0.98 -4.77 2.99
CA ARG A 55 0.28 -4.51 2.28
C ARG A 55 0.12 -3.31 1.35
N ILE A 56 1.24 -2.76 0.93
CA ILE A 56 1.34 -1.90 -0.25
C ILE A 56 2.19 -2.59 -1.32
N ALA A 57 2.09 -2.12 -2.56
CA ALA A 57 2.94 -2.58 -3.65
C ALA A 57 3.53 -1.41 -4.43
N VAL A 58 4.79 -1.53 -4.84
CA VAL A 58 5.45 -0.64 -5.81
C VAL A 58 6.08 -1.51 -6.90
N GLY A 59 5.60 -1.39 -8.13
CA GLY A 59 6.01 -2.23 -9.25
C GLY A 59 6.06 -1.47 -10.57
N THR A 60 6.25 -2.20 -11.67
CA THR A 60 6.25 -1.65 -13.03
C THR A 60 5.48 -2.53 -14.01
N ALA A 61 4.61 -1.94 -14.83
CA ALA A 61 3.94 -2.62 -15.95
C ALA A 61 4.18 -1.81 -17.22
N ASP A 62 4.75 -2.43 -18.26
CA ASP A 62 4.98 -1.80 -19.57
C ASP A 62 5.68 -0.43 -19.50
N GLY A 63 6.62 -0.26 -18.55
CA GLY A 63 7.36 0.99 -18.33
C GLY A 63 6.66 2.02 -17.45
N MET A 64 5.40 1.79 -17.06
CA MET A 64 4.66 2.60 -16.09
C MET A 64 4.95 2.11 -14.67
N MET A 65 5.25 3.04 -13.75
CA MET A 65 5.30 2.73 -12.32
C MET A 65 3.90 2.54 -11.77
N MET A 66 3.68 1.47 -11.00
CA MET A 66 2.41 1.23 -10.31
C MET A 66 2.60 1.29 -8.79
N VAL A 67 1.70 1.99 -8.09
CA VAL A 67 1.71 2.10 -6.63
C VAL A 67 0.32 1.76 -6.09
N ALA A 68 0.25 0.73 -5.26
CA ALA A 68 -0.99 0.32 -4.58
C ALA A 68 -0.97 0.74 -3.11
N LEU A 69 -1.92 1.59 -2.74
CA LEU A 69 -2.05 2.20 -1.41
C LEU A 69 -3.31 1.73 -0.69
N PRO A 70 -3.39 1.91 0.66
CA PRO A 70 -4.63 1.72 1.41
C PRO A 70 -5.77 2.61 0.90
N GLY A 71 -7.00 2.25 1.26
CA GLY A 71 -8.20 2.99 0.86
C GLY A 71 -8.52 4.26 1.66
N PRO A 72 -8.31 4.32 3.00
CA PRO A 72 -8.77 5.49 3.75
C PRO A 72 -7.93 6.74 3.46
N HIS A 73 -8.61 7.90 3.52
CA HIS A 73 -8.12 9.16 2.96
C HIS A 73 -6.81 9.64 3.60
N ASP A 74 -6.72 9.60 4.93
CA ASP A 74 -5.56 10.08 5.66
C ASP A 74 -4.30 9.26 5.36
N GLU A 75 -4.45 7.94 5.18
CA GLU A 75 -3.37 7.06 4.74
C GLU A 75 -2.91 7.40 3.33
N VAL A 76 -3.83 7.63 2.41
CA VAL A 76 -3.52 8.02 1.03
C VAL A 76 -2.76 9.35 1.01
N VAL A 77 -3.25 10.38 1.71
CA VAL A 77 -2.56 11.69 1.77
C VAL A 77 -1.15 11.55 2.31
N ALA A 78 -0.95 10.78 3.40
CA ALA A 78 0.36 10.56 3.98
C ALA A 78 1.31 9.79 3.05
N ALA A 79 0.82 8.73 2.41
CA ALA A 79 1.62 7.93 1.48
C ALA A 79 1.98 8.70 0.20
N THR A 80 1.03 9.47 -0.34
CA THR A 80 1.27 10.29 -1.54
C THR A 80 2.30 11.38 -1.29
N GLY A 81 2.31 12.01 -0.11
CA GLY A 81 3.36 12.96 0.26
C GLY A 81 4.76 12.35 0.16
N VAL A 82 4.95 11.17 0.76
CA VAL A 82 6.22 10.42 0.68
C VAL A 82 6.53 9.96 -0.75
N LEU A 83 5.52 9.57 -1.53
CA LEU A 83 5.72 9.19 -2.93
C LEU A 83 6.27 10.35 -3.76
N LEU A 84 5.74 11.56 -3.59
CA LEU A 84 6.25 12.74 -4.29
C LEU A 84 7.72 13.01 -3.95
N GLU A 85 8.09 12.97 -2.67
CA GLU A 85 9.49 13.09 -2.24
C GLU A 85 10.38 12.02 -2.87
N CYS A 86 9.92 10.76 -2.92
CA CYS A 86 10.66 9.67 -3.56
C CYS A 86 10.83 9.87 -5.07
N LEU A 87 9.83 10.44 -5.75
CA LEU A 87 9.92 10.75 -7.18
C LEU A 87 10.94 11.87 -7.44
N ASP A 88 10.93 12.93 -6.62
CA ASP A 88 11.90 14.02 -6.70
C ASP A 88 13.33 13.54 -6.44
N GLU A 89 13.51 12.65 -5.46
CA GLU A 89 14.80 12.02 -5.12
C GLU A 89 15.23 10.91 -6.09
N GLN A 90 14.38 10.52 -7.05
CA GLN A 90 14.60 9.38 -7.94
C GLN A 90 14.89 8.07 -7.17
N ALA A 91 14.23 7.92 -6.02
CA ALA A 91 14.39 6.78 -5.13
C ALA A 91 14.02 5.48 -5.84
N THR A 92 14.68 4.39 -5.47
CA THR A 92 14.37 3.06 -6.01
C THR A 92 12.97 2.60 -5.57
N ARG A 93 12.40 1.61 -6.28
CA ARG A 93 11.12 0.99 -5.90
C ARG A 93 11.15 0.44 -4.47
N ALA A 94 12.27 -0.16 -4.08
CA ALA A 94 12.45 -0.74 -2.76
C ALA A 94 12.47 0.33 -1.66
N GLU A 95 13.17 1.45 -1.90
CA GLU A 95 13.21 2.60 -0.99
C GLU A 95 11.83 3.25 -0.88
N THR A 96 11.18 3.48 -2.02
CA THR A 96 9.81 4.05 -2.09
C THR A 96 8.84 3.20 -1.29
N ALA A 97 8.80 1.88 -1.53
CA ALA A 97 7.94 0.96 -0.79
C ALA A 97 8.26 0.94 0.72
N SER A 98 9.54 1.01 1.08
CA SER A 98 9.98 1.03 2.48
C SER A 98 9.51 2.30 3.20
N ARG A 99 9.73 3.48 2.59
CA ARG A 99 9.37 4.78 3.16
C ARG A 99 7.85 4.94 3.29
N ILE A 100 7.09 4.57 2.26
CA ILE A 100 5.62 4.57 2.29
C ILE A 100 5.11 3.63 3.39
N ALA A 101 5.63 2.40 3.47
CA ALA A 101 5.21 1.48 4.52
C ALA A 101 5.56 2.00 5.93
N SER A 102 6.68 2.72 6.08
CA SER A 102 7.09 3.34 7.34
C SER A 102 6.12 4.42 7.80
N VAL A 103 5.76 5.37 6.92
CA VAL A 103 4.81 6.45 7.28
C VAL A 103 3.42 5.89 7.61
N LEU A 104 2.97 4.88 6.87
CA LEU A 104 1.69 4.23 7.11
C LEU A 104 1.67 3.47 8.44
N LYS A 105 2.75 2.75 8.79
CA LYS A 105 2.89 2.11 10.11
C LYS A 105 2.81 3.12 11.24
N ALA A 106 3.56 4.21 11.14
CA ALA A 106 3.59 5.25 12.17
C ALA A 106 2.20 5.89 12.36
N ARG A 107 1.44 6.07 11.27
CA ARG A 107 0.06 6.57 11.34
C ARG A 107 -0.87 5.57 12.00
N LEU A 108 -0.77 4.29 11.67
CA LEU A 108 -1.66 3.26 12.22
C LEU A 108 -1.37 3.00 13.70
N THR A 109 -0.11 3.01 14.12
CA THR A 109 0.26 2.95 15.54
C THR A 109 -0.16 4.22 16.30
N GLY A 110 -0.06 5.40 15.68
CA GLY A 110 -0.56 6.66 16.25
C GLY A 110 -2.09 6.78 16.28
N SER A 111 -2.80 6.19 15.32
CA SER A 111 -4.27 6.14 15.25
C SER A 111 -4.88 5.09 16.17
N CYS A 112 -4.08 4.11 16.63
CA CYS A 112 -4.48 3.19 17.69
C CYS A 112 -4.94 3.95 18.95
N HIS A 113 -4.42 5.16 19.20
CA HIS A 113 -4.94 6.03 20.26
C HIS A 113 -6.27 6.74 19.94
N ARG A 114 -6.71 6.80 18.68
CA ARG A 114 -7.96 7.50 18.27
C ARG A 114 -9.10 6.55 17.88
N HIS A 115 -8.83 5.38 17.31
CA HIS A 115 -9.85 4.39 16.94
C HIS A 115 -10.22 3.42 18.08
N TRP A 116 -9.41 3.32 19.14
CA TRP A 116 -9.79 2.57 20.36
C TRP A 116 -11.04 3.13 21.06
N ALA A 117 -11.45 4.36 20.74
CA ALA A 117 -12.62 5.02 21.31
C ALA A 117 -13.97 4.65 20.65
N SER A 118 -14.00 3.89 19.55
CA SER A 118 -15.25 3.57 18.82
C SER A 118 -15.70 2.10 18.86
N GLY A 119 -15.18 1.31 19.81
CA GLY A 119 -15.92 0.18 20.38
C GLY A 119 -16.39 -0.94 19.43
N VAL A 120 -15.46 -1.66 18.80
CA VAL A 120 -15.75 -3.00 18.26
C VAL A 120 -14.58 -3.92 18.56
N GLY A 121 -14.72 -4.70 19.62
CA GLY A 121 -13.74 -5.65 20.11
C GLY A 121 -13.81 -7.01 19.42
N CYS A 122 -12.66 -7.70 19.51
CA CYS A 122 -12.38 -9.14 19.48
C CYS A 122 -13.24 -10.05 18.59
#